data_AF-A0A972JPQ5-F1
#
_entry.id   AF-A0A972JPQ5-F1
#
_cell.length_a   1.000
_cell.length_b   1.000
_cell.length_c   1.000
_cell.angle_alpha   90.00
_cell.angle_beta   90.00
_cell.angle_gamma   90.00
#
_symmetry.space_group_name_H-M   'P 1'
#
loop_
_entity.id
_entity.type
_entity.pdbx_description
1 polymer ?
#
loop_
_entity_poly.entity_id
_entity_poly.type
_entity_poly.pdbx_seq_one_letter_code
_entity_poly.pdbx_strand_id
1 'polypeptide(L)'
;MTERQGTFTIPTRLYLSEGHRTLLEHIVRQQRVDLAEWISAVVAEHLDTLADAPPPANEEVETDGSEEIARRRAEIAKLRARRKADGRKAPKWLDSYIATLEEEVGRMSR
;
A
#
# COMPACT_ATOMS: atom_id res chain seq x y z
N MET A 1 -0.43 13.70 -13.33
CA MET A 1 -1.08 12.49 -13.83
C MET A 1 -1.06 12.60 -15.35
N THR A 2 -0.10 11.98 -16.01
CA THR A 2 0.06 12.07 -17.46
C THR A 2 -0.65 10.88 -18.09
N GLU A 3 -1.93 11.05 -18.40
CA GLU A 3 -2.67 10.12 -19.25
C GLU A 3 -2.08 10.16 -20.66
N ARG A 4 -1.58 9.01 -21.11
CA ARG A 4 -1.45 8.72 -22.55
C ARG A 4 -2.04 7.33 -22.77
N GLN A 5 -3.19 7.29 -23.46
CA GLN A 5 -3.74 6.10 -24.12
C GLN A 5 -4.10 4.90 -23.21
N GLY A 6 -5.04 5.07 -22.27
CA GLY A 6 -5.66 3.94 -21.56
C GLY A 6 -4.76 3.22 -20.54
N THR A 7 -3.49 3.62 -20.43
CA THR A 7 -2.56 3.13 -19.42
C THR A 7 -2.46 4.14 -18.29
N PHE A 8 -2.94 3.76 -17.10
CA PHE A 8 -2.76 4.57 -15.90
C PHE A 8 -1.45 4.17 -15.21
N THR A 9 -0.63 5.16 -14.88
CA THR A 9 0.54 4.95 -14.01
C THR A 9 0.20 5.46 -12.62
N ILE A 10 0.20 4.57 -11.64
CA ILE A 10 -0.03 4.91 -10.23
C ILE A 10 1.34 4.98 -9.54
N PRO A 11 1.80 6.18 -9.12
CA PRO A 11 3.03 6.28 -8.34
C PRO A 11 2.79 5.69 -6.94
N THR A 12 3.42 4.56 -6.66
CA THR A 12 3.27 3.83 -5.38
C THR A 12 4.60 3.73 -4.66
N ARG A 13 4.59 3.96 -3.34
CA ARG A 13 5.74 3.67 -2.47
C ARG A 13 5.53 2.33 -1.78
N LEU A 14 6.49 1.42 -1.93
CA LEU A 14 6.49 0.12 -1.26
C LEU A 14 7.59 0.09 -0.20
N TYR A 15 7.20 -0.18 1.04
CA TYR A 15 8.12 -0.35 2.14
C TYR A 15 8.41 -1.84 2.33
N LEU A 16 9.67 -2.22 2.13
CA LEU A 16 10.12 -3.61 2.24
C LEU A 16 11.09 -3.74 3.41
N SER A 17 11.07 -4.92 4.06
CA SER A 17 12.17 -5.30 4.94
C SER A 17 13.46 -5.47 4.13
N GLU A 18 14.62 -5.38 4.77
CA GLU A 18 15.92 -5.56 4.10
C GLU A 18 16.03 -6.93 3.40
N GLY A 19 15.52 -7.98 4.04
CA GLY A 19 15.47 -9.32 3.45
C GLY A 19 14.60 -9.39 2.19
N HIS A 20 13.40 -8.80 2.23
CA HIS A 20 12.52 -8.76 1.06
C HIS A 20 13.06 -7.89 -0.06
N ARG A 21 13.74 -6.78 0.28
CA ARG A 21 14.43 -5.94 -0.71
C ARG A 21 15.55 -6.71 -1.42
N THR A 22 16.40 -7.41 -0.65
CA THR A 22 17.48 -8.22 -1.21
C THR A 22 16.95 -9.31 -2.14
N LEU A 23 15.87 -9.98 -1.73
CA LEU A 23 15.22 -11.00 -2.55
C LEU A 23 14.67 -10.41 -3.85
N LEU A 24 13.98 -9.27 -3.77
CA LEU A 24 13.43 -8.58 -4.94
C LEU A 24 14.52 -8.15 -5.92
N GLU A 25 15.60 -7.55 -5.41
CA GLU A 25 16.76 -7.17 -6.23
C GLU A 25 17.40 -8.39 -6.92
N HIS A 26 17.45 -9.54 -6.23
CA HIS A 26 17.96 -10.79 -6.80
C HIS A 26 17.08 -11.31 -7.93
N ILE A 27 15.76 -11.35 -7.73
CA ILE A 27 14.78 -11.82 -8.72
C ILE A 27 14.84 -10.96 -9.98
N VAL A 28 14.78 -9.64 -9.84
CA VAL A 28 14.82 -8.69 -10.95
C VAL A 28 16.12 -8.85 -11.76
N ARG A 29 17.26 -9.02 -11.09
CA ARG A 29 18.55 -9.26 -11.75
C ARG A 29 18.60 -10.60 -12.48
N GLN A 30 18.11 -11.67 -11.86
CA GLN A 30 18.12 -13.01 -12.46
C GLN A 30 17.22 -13.08 -13.70
N GLN A 31 16.03 -12.48 -13.63
CA GLN A 31 15.06 -12.51 -14.71
C GLN A 31 15.34 -11.46 -15.80
N ARG A 32 16.23 -10.50 -15.55
CA ARG A 32 16.57 -9.38 -16.46
C ARG A 32 15.35 -8.57 -16.91
N VAL A 33 14.41 -8.38 -15.98
CA VAL A 33 13.18 -7.61 -16.18
C VAL A 33 13.29 -6.25 -15.50
N ASP A 34 12.46 -5.29 -15.91
CA ASP A 34 12.32 -4.04 -15.18
C ASP A 34 11.55 -4.27 -13.87
N LEU A 35 11.91 -3.52 -12.81
CA LEU A 35 11.27 -3.65 -11.50
C LEU A 35 9.79 -3.27 -11.54
N ALA A 36 9.43 -2.19 -12.25
CA ALA A 36 8.05 -1.72 -12.32
C ALA A 36 7.20 -2.68 -13.16
N GLU A 37 7.77 -3.22 -14.24
CA GLU A 37 7.11 -4.25 -15.07
C GLU A 37 6.86 -5.52 -14.27
N TRP A 38 7.87 -6.01 -13.53
CA TRP A 38 7.74 -7.20 -12.71
C TRP A 38 6.70 -7.02 -11.59
N ILE A 39 6.73 -5.88 -10.88
CA ILE A 39 5.73 -5.58 -9.85
C ILE A 39 4.33 -5.50 -10.47
N SER A 40 4.20 -4.88 -11.64
CA SER A 40 2.90 -4.77 -12.32
C SER A 40 2.34 -6.14 -12.67
N ALA A 41 3.18 -7.07 -13.16
CA ALA A 41 2.78 -8.43 -13.45
C ALA A 41 2.32 -9.19 -12.19
N VAL A 42 3.07 -9.09 -11.09
CA VAL A 42 2.70 -9.72 -9.81
C VAL A 42 1.37 -9.17 -9.28
N VAL A 43 1.15 -7.85 -9.39
CA VAL A 43 -0.11 -7.24 -8.98
C VAL A 43 -1.26 -7.70 -9.88
N ALA A 44 -1.06 -7.73 -11.21
CA ALA A 44 -2.08 -8.21 -12.14
C ALA A 44 -2.48 -9.66 -11.85
N GLU A 45 -1.49 -10.55 -11.71
CA GLU A 45 -1.74 -11.97 -11.38
C GLU A 45 -2.48 -12.10 -10.05
N HIS A 46 -2.13 -11.29 -9.04
CA HIS A 46 -2.85 -11.31 -7.77
C HIS A 46 -4.30 -10.84 -7.94
N LEU A 47 -4.54 -9.75 -8.69
CA LEU A 47 -5.87 -9.23 -8.93
C LEU A 47 -6.76 -10.24 -9.68
N ASP A 48 -6.20 -10.99 -10.64
CA ASP A 48 -6.92 -12.05 -11.36
C ASP A 48 -7.39 -13.19 -10.44
N THR A 49 -6.76 -13.36 -9.27
CA THR A 49 -7.19 -14.35 -8.26
C THR A 49 -8.28 -13.85 -7.33
N LEU A 50 -8.52 -12.53 -7.29
CA LEU A 50 -9.60 -11.97 -6.49
C LEU A 50 -10.92 -12.16 -7.23
N ALA A 51 -11.97 -12.54 -6.51
CA ALA A 51 -13.31 -12.54 -7.10
C ALA A 51 -13.64 -11.14 -7.61
N ASP A 52 -14.26 -11.03 -8.79
CA ASP A 52 -14.69 -9.76 -9.36
C ASP A 52 -15.38 -8.95 -8.28
N ALA A 53 -14.80 -7.79 -7.95
CA ALA A 53 -15.48 -6.84 -7.10
C ALA A 53 -16.81 -6.50 -7.80
N PRO A 54 -17.93 -6.40 -7.07
CA PRO A 54 -19.16 -5.88 -7.65
C PRO A 54 -18.81 -4.57 -8.39
N PRO A 55 -19.37 -4.34 -9.59
CA PRO A 55 -19.07 -3.14 -10.36
C PRO A 55 -19.19 -1.95 -9.41
N PRO A 56 -18.24 -1.00 -9.44
CA PRO A 56 -18.36 0.17 -8.59
C PRO A 56 -19.76 0.72 -8.82
N ALA A 57 -20.56 0.79 -7.75
CA ALA A 57 -21.79 1.53 -7.82
C ALA A 57 -21.39 2.89 -8.41
N ASN A 58 -22.06 3.32 -9.48
CA ASN A 58 -21.92 4.68 -9.99
C ASN A 58 -22.42 5.62 -8.89
N GLU A 59 -21.60 5.80 -7.88
CA GLU A 59 -21.79 6.73 -6.81
C GLU A 59 -20.49 7.51 -6.83
N GLU A 60 -20.56 8.68 -7.45
CA GLU A 60 -19.80 9.83 -6.98
C GLU A 60 -20.20 10.08 -5.52
N VAL A 61 -19.87 9.15 -4.62
CA VAL A 61 -19.80 9.50 -3.21
C VAL A 61 -18.52 10.30 -3.18
N GLU A 62 -18.65 11.62 -3.10
CA GLU A 62 -17.68 12.40 -2.34
C GLU A 62 -17.57 11.68 -1.00
N THR A 63 -16.61 10.74 -0.87
CA THR A 63 -16.27 10.17 0.42
C THR A 63 -15.84 11.37 1.24
N ASP A 64 -16.75 11.82 2.11
CA ASP A 64 -16.50 12.89 3.03
C ASP A 64 -15.12 12.59 3.65
N GLY A 65 -14.16 13.49 3.49
CA GLY A 65 -12.77 13.24 3.90
C GLY A 65 -12.67 12.79 5.35
N SER A 66 -13.69 13.09 6.14
CA SER A 66 -13.94 12.59 7.49
C SER A 66 -13.99 11.05 7.61
N GLU A 67 -14.63 10.33 6.68
CA GLU A 67 -14.75 8.86 6.71
C GLU A 67 -13.43 8.17 6.36
N GLU A 68 -12.71 8.71 5.37
CA GLU A 68 -11.38 8.22 5.00
C GLU A 68 -10.37 8.48 6.14
N ILE A 69 -10.44 9.64 6.79
CA ILE A 69 -9.67 9.93 8.01
C ILE A 69 -10.03 8.96 9.14
N ALA A 70 -11.31 8.65 9.34
CA ALA A 70 -11.76 7.72 10.38
C ALA A 70 -11.26 6.29 10.12
N ARG A 71 -11.34 5.82 8.86
CA ARG A 71 -10.83 4.51 8.44
C ARG A 71 -9.33 4.39 8.67
N ARG A 72 -8.55 5.40 8.25
CA ARG A 72 -7.09 5.42 8.47
C ARG A 72 -6.69 5.49 9.94
N ARG A 73 -7.43 6.23 10.77
CA ARG A 73 -7.23 6.22 12.24
C ARG A 73 -7.50 4.85 12.86
N ALA A 74 -8.54 4.15 12.40
CA ALA A 74 -8.84 2.80 12.86
C ALA A 74 -7.74 1.79 12.48
N GLU A 75 -7.15 1.94 11.29
CA GLU A 75 -6.01 1.14 10.85
C GLU A 75 -4.75 1.40 11.70
N ILE A 76 -4.41 2.66 11.97
CA ILE A 76 -3.33 3.03 12.88
C ILE A 76 -3.55 2.42 14.27
N ALA A 77 -4.78 2.46 14.80
CA ALA A 77 -5.12 1.86 16.09
C ALA A 77 -4.89 0.33 16.10
N LYS A 78 -5.29 -0.37 15.02
CA LYS A 78 -5.03 -1.81 14.87
C LYS A 78 -3.53 -2.12 14.81
N LEU A 79 -2.76 -1.36 14.05
CA LEU A 79 -1.30 -1.54 13.93
C LEU A 79 -0.58 -1.26 15.26
N ARG A 80 -1.00 -0.24 16.01
CA ARG A 80 -0.49 0.04 17.36
C ARG A 80 -0.85 -1.08 18.34
N ALA A 81 -2.06 -1.64 18.27
CA ALA A 81 -2.45 -2.78 19.09
C ALA A 81 -1.62 -4.03 18.76
N ARG A 82 -1.37 -4.29 17.48
CA ARG A 82 -0.49 -5.37 17.01
C ARG A 82 0.94 -5.19 17.50
N ARG A 83 1.50 -3.99 17.35
CA ARG A 83 2.82 -3.62 17.89
C ARG A 83 2.91 -3.90 19.39
N LYS A 84 1.88 -3.50 20.15
CA LYS A 84 1.82 -3.71 21.60
C LYS A 84 1.74 -5.19 21.96
N ALA A 85 0.97 -5.98 21.21
CA ALA A 85 0.86 -7.43 21.39
C ALA A 85 2.19 -8.15 21.08
N ASP A 86 2.89 -7.72 20.05
CA ASP A 86 4.15 -8.33 19.62
C ASP A 86 5.35 -7.85 20.45
N GLY A 87 5.24 -6.70 21.13
CA GLY A 87 6.22 -6.19 22.08
C GLY A 87 7.63 -6.10 21.50
N ARG A 88 8.58 -6.87 22.05
CA ARG A 88 9.98 -6.91 21.57
C ARG A 88 10.16 -7.67 20.25
N LYS A 89 9.16 -8.42 19.80
CA LYS A 89 9.14 -9.10 18.49
C LYS A 89 8.59 -8.22 17.38
N ALA A 90 8.06 -7.04 17.70
CA ALA A 90 7.55 -6.11 16.71
C ALA A 90 8.70 -5.64 15.80
N PRO A 91 8.53 -5.71 14.47
CA PRO A 91 9.55 -5.23 13.54
C PRO A 91 9.76 -3.72 13.69
N LYS A 92 11.01 -3.26 13.67
CA LYS A 92 11.33 -1.82 13.77
C LYS A 92 10.70 -0.97 12.66
N TRP A 93 10.44 -1.56 11.48
CA TRP A 93 9.80 -0.87 10.37
C TRP A 93 8.33 -0.50 10.67
N LEU A 94 7.67 -1.21 11.59
CA LEU A 94 6.27 -0.95 11.97
C LEU A 94 6.10 0.42 12.64
N ASP A 95 7.12 0.87 13.37
CA ASP A 95 7.12 2.16 14.07
C ASP A 95 7.16 3.32 13.08
N SER A 96 8.06 3.23 12.10
CA SER A 96 8.17 4.20 11.01
C SER A 96 6.93 4.22 10.13
N TYR A 97 6.30 3.07 9.92
CA TYR A 97 5.06 2.96 9.14
C TYR A 97 3.88 3.63 9.85
N ILE A 98 3.70 3.35 11.14
CA ILE A 98 2.68 4.01 11.99
C ILE A 98 2.88 5.54 11.97
N ALA A 99 4.12 6.02 12.12
CA ALA A 99 4.42 7.46 12.10
C ALA A 99 4.08 8.12 10.74
N THR A 100 4.39 7.43 9.62
CA THR A 100 4.07 7.94 8.27
C THR A 100 2.56 8.05 8.05
N LEU A 101 1.80 7.05 8.48
CA LEU A 101 0.33 7.07 8.39
C LEU A 101 -0.29 8.18 9.25
N GLU A 102 0.27 8.44 10.43
CA GLU A 102 -0.17 9.53 11.31
C GLU A 102 0.07 10.91 10.69
N GLU A 103 1.21 11.11 10.01
CA GLU A 103 1.48 12.34 9.27
C GLU A 103 0.56 12.53 8.07
N GLU A 104 0.23 11.46 7.35
CA GLU A 104 -0.73 11.52 6.24
C GLU A 104 -2.13 11.89 6.72
N VAL A 105 -2.60 11.25 7.79
CA VAL A 105 -3.89 11.61 8.41
C VAL A 105 -3.89 13.06 8.90
N GLY A 106 -2.79 13.52 9.51
CA GLY A 106 -2.66 14.91 9.95
C GLY A 106 -2.57 15.94 8.82
N ARG A 107 -2.18 15.52 7.61
CA ARG A 107 -2.24 16.34 6.38
C ARG A 107 -3.64 16.38 5.78
N MET A 108 -4.38 15.28 5.85
CA MET A 108 -5.75 15.19 5.33
C MET A 108 -6.77 15.89 6.23
N SER A 109 -6.50 16.00 7.53
CA SER A 109 -7.42 16.63 8.50
C SER A 109 -7.21 18.14 8.69
N ARG A 110 -6.38 18.80 7.86
CA ARG A 110 -5.96 20.20 8.01
C ARG A 110 -6.44 21.02 6.83
#